data_AF-A0A0B1S2L3-F1
#
_entry.id   AF-A0A0B1S2L3-F1
#
_cell.length_a   1.000
_cell.length_b   1.000
_cell.length_c   1.000
_cell.angle_alpha   90.00
_cell.angle_beta   90.00
_cell.angle_gamma   90.00
#
_symmetry.space_group_name_H-M   'P 1'
#
loop_
_entity.id
_entity.type
_entity.pdbx_description
1 polymer ?
#
loop_
_entity_poly.entity_id
_entity_poly.type
_entity_poly.pdbx_seq_one_letter_code
_entity_poly.pdbx_strand_id
1 'polypeptide(L)'
;MKAVIQLFGHQRVSILSGGFLAWKTQMGRSSQYTTDSGYEESVGQGNFLSSWNQSLVITFDDVLLNTELNHYDIVDAQTKEEFTGEAPGALYGHIRGAMNIPVDAVYEWKSNKWRPAAEIERTFKEAGLSKDKPVVRILSNFRISA
;
A
#
# COMPACT_ATOMS: atom_id res chain seq x y z
N MET A 1 4.48 -3.42 4.75
CA MET A 1 5.73 -4.19 4.94
C MET A 1 6.63 -4.17 3.70
N LYS A 2 6.16 -4.52 2.49
CA LYS A 2 7.00 -4.48 1.25
C LYS A 2 7.74 -3.14 1.04
N ALA A 3 7.02 -2.02 1.11
CA ALA A 3 7.62 -0.68 0.91
C ALA A 3 8.74 -0.37 1.93
N VAL A 4 8.59 -0.80 3.19
CA VAL A 4 9.61 -0.60 4.24
C VAL A 4 10.86 -1.44 3.96
N ILE A 5 10.68 -2.68 3.51
CA ILE A 5 11.81 -3.56 3.12
C ILE A 5 12.58 -2.95 1.93
N GLN A 6 11.86 -2.36 0.97
CA GLN A 6 12.47 -1.65 -0.16
C GLN A 6 13.11 -0.32 0.25
N LEU A 7 12.54 0.40 1.21
CA LEU A 7 13.11 1.62 1.80
C LEU A 7 14.49 1.38 2.41
N PHE A 8 14.70 0.21 3.01
CA PHE A 8 16.01 -0.23 3.51
C PHE A 8 16.87 -0.94 2.47
N GLY A 9 16.52 -0.84 1.18
CA GLY A 9 17.38 -1.24 0.06
C GLY A 9 17.17 -2.67 -0.45
N HIS A 10 16.23 -3.43 0.10
CA HIS A 10 15.99 -4.81 -0.32
C HIS A 10 14.90 -4.89 -1.40
N GLN A 11 15.31 -5.12 -2.66
CA GLN A 11 14.39 -5.12 -3.81
C GLN A 11 13.63 -6.45 -4.01
N ARG A 12 14.20 -7.58 -3.57
CA ARG A 12 13.65 -8.92 -3.81
C ARG A 12 12.61 -9.30 -2.76
N VAL A 13 11.50 -8.57 -2.74
CA VAL A 13 10.41 -8.77 -1.80
C VAL A 13 9.05 -8.86 -2.49
N SER A 14 8.28 -9.86 -2.10
CA SER A 14 6.96 -10.18 -2.64
C SER A 14 5.94 -10.26 -1.52
N ILE A 15 4.67 -10.00 -1.85
CA ILE A 15 3.53 -10.19 -0.95
C ILE A 15 2.81 -11.46 -1.42
N LEU A 16 2.50 -12.36 -0.49
CA LEU A 16 1.68 -13.53 -0.78
C LEU A 16 0.25 -13.09 -1.15
N SER A 17 -0.17 -13.36 -2.38
CA SER A 17 -1.51 -12.99 -2.84
C SER A 17 -2.58 -13.72 -2.02
N GLY A 18 -3.50 -12.94 -1.43
CA GLY A 18 -4.51 -13.43 -0.49
C GLY A 18 -3.99 -13.93 0.86
N GLY A 19 -2.71 -13.69 1.15
CA GLY A 19 -2.11 -13.85 2.47
C GLY A 19 -2.37 -15.22 3.09
N PHE A 20 -2.44 -15.23 4.42
CA PHE A 20 -2.61 -16.45 5.19
C PHE A 20 -3.99 -17.11 4.96
N LEU A 21 -5.03 -16.33 4.66
CA LEU A 21 -6.35 -16.89 4.38
C LEU A 21 -6.34 -17.75 3.11
N ALA A 22 -5.70 -17.25 2.03
CA ALA A 22 -5.54 -18.02 0.80
C ALA A 22 -4.64 -19.25 1.03
N TRP A 23 -3.60 -19.14 1.86
CA TRP A 23 -2.76 -20.28 2.26
C TRP A 23 -3.60 -21.38 2.91
N LYS A 24 -4.45 -21.05 3.90
CA LYS A 24 -5.35 -22.00 4.56
C LYS A 24 -6.33 -22.65 3.58
N THR A 25 -6.84 -21.91 2.60
CA THR A 25 -7.69 -22.50 1.55
C THR A 25 -6.95 -23.58 0.76
N GLN A 26 -5.65 -23.40 0.48
CA GLN A 26 -4.86 -24.41 -0.22
C GLN A 26 -4.54 -25.63 0.66
N MET A 27 -4.31 -25.44 1.96
CA MET A 27 -4.16 -26.55 2.92
C MET A 27 -5.37 -27.49 2.91
N GLY A 28 -6.59 -26.94 2.77
CA GLY A 28 -7.81 -27.74 2.65
C GLY A 28 -7.93 -28.52 1.32
N ARG A 29 -7.08 -28.23 0.32
CA ARG A 29 -7.12 -28.84 -1.02
C ARG A 29 -5.97 -29.80 -1.28
N SER A 30 -4.83 -29.62 -0.62
CA SER A 30 -3.65 -30.46 -0.81
C SER A 30 -2.80 -30.50 0.46
N SER A 31 -2.31 -31.69 0.81
CA SER A 31 -1.40 -31.93 1.94
C SER A 31 0.00 -31.33 1.74
N GLN A 32 0.32 -30.81 0.55
CA GLN A 32 1.59 -30.14 0.28
C GLN A 32 1.71 -28.78 0.97
N TYR A 33 0.59 -28.17 1.36
CA TYR A 33 0.57 -26.90 2.07
C TYR A 33 0.42 -27.17 3.56
N THR A 34 1.38 -26.73 4.35
CA THR A 34 1.41 -26.92 5.80
C THR A 34 1.66 -25.61 6.51
N THR A 35 1.42 -25.60 7.82
CA THR A 35 1.81 -24.53 8.73
C THR A 35 2.59 -25.16 9.85
N ASP A 36 3.57 -24.43 10.36
CA ASP A 36 4.25 -24.79 11.59
C ASP A 36 3.73 -23.94 12.75
N SER A 37 3.89 -24.43 13.98
CA SER A 37 3.46 -23.74 15.20
C SER A 37 4.44 -24.04 16.33
N GLY A 38 4.81 -23.00 17.07
CA GLY A 38 5.77 -23.12 18.16
C GLY A 38 6.39 -21.76 18.46
N TYR A 39 7.36 -21.74 19.36
CA TYR A 39 8.22 -20.58 19.52
C TYR A 39 9.11 -20.45 18.29
N GLU A 40 9.39 -19.20 17.90
CA GLU A 40 10.34 -18.91 16.83
C GLU A 40 11.67 -19.58 17.18
N GLU A 41 12.13 -20.52 16.36
CA GLU A 41 13.46 -21.08 16.52
C GLU A 41 14.47 -19.93 16.39
N SER A 42 15.51 -19.96 17.22
CA SER A 42 16.60 -18.98 17.15
C SER A 42 17.28 -19.06 15.79
N VAL A 43 16.81 -18.28 14.84
CA VAL A 43 17.46 -18.10 13.55
C VAL A 43 18.80 -17.39 13.79
N GLY A 44 19.88 -17.91 13.20
CA GLY A 44 21.18 -17.25 13.26
C GLY A 44 21.11 -15.82 12.70
N GLN A 45 21.98 -14.93 13.18
CA GLN A 45 22.06 -13.59 12.63
C GLN A 45 22.37 -13.64 11.14
N GLY A 46 21.54 -12.96 10.33
CA GLY A 46 21.82 -12.74 8.92
C GLY A 46 22.91 -11.69 8.69
N ASN A 47 23.28 -11.49 7.43
CA ASN A 47 24.28 -10.52 6.99
C ASN A 47 23.65 -9.34 6.22
N PHE A 48 22.42 -8.95 6.57
CA PHE A 48 21.71 -7.89 5.85
C PHE A 48 22.39 -6.53 6.05
N LEU A 49 22.81 -5.92 4.94
CA LEU A 49 23.30 -4.54 4.91
C LEU A 49 22.18 -3.64 4.39
N SER A 50 21.73 -2.70 5.22
CA SER A 50 20.67 -1.77 4.85
C SER A 50 21.23 -0.59 4.04
N SER A 51 20.42 -0.10 3.10
CA SER A 51 20.70 1.13 2.36
C SER A 51 19.41 1.95 2.29
N TRP A 52 19.43 3.16 2.83
CA TRP A 52 18.26 4.03 2.82
C TRP A 52 17.96 4.54 1.42
N ASN A 53 16.73 4.33 0.93
CA ASN A 53 16.28 4.85 -0.36
C ASN A 53 15.40 6.09 -0.17
N GLN A 54 16.02 7.27 -0.25
CA GLN A 54 15.34 8.56 -0.10
C GLN A 54 14.25 8.78 -1.18
N SER A 55 14.35 8.16 -2.35
CA SER A 55 13.37 8.35 -3.43
C SER A 55 11.98 7.75 -3.12
N LEU A 56 11.87 6.95 -2.05
CA LEU A 56 10.60 6.37 -1.59
C LEU A 56 9.96 7.17 -0.46
N VAL A 57 10.58 8.29 -0.06
CA VAL A 57 10.11 9.15 1.02
C VAL A 57 9.78 10.51 0.44
N ILE A 58 8.61 11.02 0.83
CA ILE A 58 8.21 12.40 0.58
C ILE A 58 7.85 13.04 1.92
N THR A 59 8.28 14.28 2.12
CA THR A 59 8.04 15.02 3.36
C THR A 59 6.78 15.88 3.28
N PHE A 60 6.36 16.43 4.41
CA PHE A 60 5.28 17.41 4.46
C PHE A 60 5.57 18.63 3.57
N ASP A 61 6.79 19.17 3.63
CA ASP A 61 7.18 20.35 2.85
C ASP A 61 7.18 20.06 1.34
N ASP A 62 7.61 18.86 0.94
CA ASP A 62 7.56 18.42 -0.45
C ASP A 62 6.11 18.35 -0.97
N VAL A 63 5.20 17.80 -0.16
CA VAL A 63 3.76 17.70 -0.51
C VAL A 63 3.12 19.09 -0.57
N LEU A 64 3.45 19.96 0.39
CA LEU A 64 2.95 21.34 0.40
C LEU A 64 3.44 22.11 -0.83
N LEU A 65 4.73 22.01 -1.18
CA LEU A 65 5.27 22.63 -2.38
C LEU A 65 4.62 22.08 -3.66
N ASN A 66 4.28 20.79 -3.66
CA ASN A 66 3.62 20.15 -4.80
C ASN A 66 2.21 20.71 -5.09
N THR A 67 1.53 21.32 -4.11
CA THR A 67 0.22 21.95 -4.38
C THR A 67 0.33 23.14 -5.34
N GLU A 68 1.51 23.73 -5.46
CA GLU A 68 1.82 24.82 -6.39
C GLU A 68 2.54 24.31 -7.66
N LEU A 69 3.50 23.39 -7.51
CA LEU A 69 4.34 22.94 -8.63
C LEU A 69 3.74 21.81 -9.48
N ASN A 70 2.86 20.99 -8.89
CA ASN A 70 2.19 19.87 -9.58
C ASN A 70 3.16 18.89 -10.28
N HIS A 71 4.31 18.61 -9.65
CA HIS A 71 5.31 17.64 -10.12
C HIS A 71 4.88 16.18 -9.89
N TYR A 72 4.11 15.93 -8.84
CA TYR A 72 3.63 14.61 -8.44
C TYR A 72 2.11 14.55 -8.50
N ASP A 73 1.60 13.39 -8.91
CA ASP A 73 0.19 13.07 -8.71
C ASP A 73 -0.01 12.57 -7.28
N ILE A 74 -0.90 13.21 -6.53
CA ILE A 74 -1.23 12.80 -5.16
C ILE A 74 -2.47 11.91 -5.21
N VAL A 75 -2.32 10.68 -4.74
CA VAL A 75 -3.41 9.70 -4.61
C VAL A 75 -3.72 9.48 -3.15
N ASP A 76 -4.95 9.77 -2.76
CA ASP A 76 -5.47 9.47 -1.44
C ASP A 76 -6.29 8.18 -1.49
N ALA A 77 -5.83 7.15 -0.77
CA ALA A 77 -6.49 5.84 -0.77
C ALA A 77 -7.47 5.63 0.39
N GLN A 78 -7.78 6.67 1.15
CA GLN A 78 -8.85 6.67 2.14
C GLN A 78 -10.24 6.43 1.50
N THR A 79 -11.24 6.12 2.33
CA THR A 79 -12.61 6.04 1.83
C THR A 79 -13.08 7.39 1.30
N LYS A 80 -14.15 7.37 0.51
CA LYS A 80 -14.70 8.61 -0.04
C LYS A 80 -15.13 9.57 1.07
N GLU A 81 -15.75 9.03 2.13
CA GLU A 81 -16.24 9.80 3.27
C GLU A 81 -15.08 10.41 4.09
N GLU A 82 -13.97 9.69 4.25
CA GLU A 82 -12.75 10.25 4.85
C GLU A 82 -12.18 11.39 3.97
N PHE A 83 -12.10 11.16 2.66
CA PHE A 83 -11.58 12.14 1.69
C PHE A 83 -12.43 13.42 1.60
N THR A 84 -13.76 13.29 1.66
CA THR A 84 -14.68 14.45 1.66
C THR A 84 -14.80 15.12 3.02
N GLY A 85 -14.28 14.52 4.10
CA GLY A 85 -14.41 15.02 5.46
C GLY A 85 -15.78 14.74 6.09
N GLU A 86 -16.54 13.79 5.53
CA GLU A 86 -17.88 13.39 6.00
C GLU A 86 -17.81 12.25 7.03
N ALA A 87 -16.68 11.52 7.11
CA ALA A 87 -16.49 10.46 8.09
C ALA A 87 -16.26 11.02 9.51
N PRO A 88 -16.79 10.37 10.56
CA PRO A 88 -16.51 10.75 11.94
C PRO A 88 -15.01 10.77 12.25
N GLY A 89 -14.50 11.92 12.69
CA GLY A 89 -13.07 12.10 12.99
C GLY A 89 -12.19 12.45 11.79
N ALA A 90 -12.75 12.57 10.59
CA ALA A 90 -12.03 13.13 9.44
C ALA A 90 -11.79 14.63 9.67
N LEU A 91 -10.53 15.05 9.60
CA LEU A 91 -10.13 16.43 9.78
C LEU A 91 -9.92 17.07 8.40
N TYR A 92 -10.75 18.06 8.06
CA TYR A 92 -10.56 18.99 6.93
C TYR A 92 -10.56 18.37 5.51
N GLY A 93 -10.97 17.11 5.35
CA GLY A 93 -11.07 16.45 4.05
C GLY A 93 -9.70 16.00 3.52
N HIS A 94 -9.28 16.53 2.36
CA HIS A 94 -8.10 16.05 1.63
C HIS A 94 -7.17 17.18 1.18
N ILE A 95 -5.95 16.78 0.78
CA ILE A 95 -4.95 17.68 0.22
C ILE A 95 -5.42 18.21 -1.13
N ARG A 96 -5.35 19.53 -1.33
CA ARG A 96 -5.73 20.17 -2.59
C ARG A 96 -5.01 19.52 -3.78
N GLY A 97 -5.77 19.13 -4.80
CA GLY A 97 -5.24 18.48 -6.01
C GLY A 97 -5.05 16.97 -5.89
N ALA A 98 -5.30 16.37 -4.72
CA ALA A 98 -5.30 14.92 -4.57
C ALA A 98 -6.49 14.27 -5.29
N MET A 99 -6.26 13.10 -5.87
CA MET A 99 -7.28 12.22 -6.43
C MET A 99 -7.65 11.16 -5.40
N ASN A 100 -8.95 10.91 -5.18
CA ASN A 100 -9.39 9.82 -4.32
C ASN A 100 -9.46 8.50 -5.10
N ILE A 101 -8.64 7.53 -4.70
CA ILE A 101 -8.68 6.16 -5.21
C ILE A 101 -8.68 5.22 -4.01
N PRO A 102 -9.87 4.96 -3.41
CA PRO A 102 -9.98 4.13 -2.22
C PRO A 102 -9.34 2.75 -2.42
N VAL A 103 -8.75 2.17 -1.37
CA VAL A 103 -8.12 0.83 -1.46
C VAL A 103 -9.11 -0.22 -2.00
N ASP A 104 -10.39 -0.10 -1.67
CA ASP A 104 -11.48 -0.98 -2.11
C ASP A 104 -11.69 -0.98 -3.64
N ALA A 105 -11.25 0.09 -4.31
CA ALA A 105 -11.28 0.21 -5.76
C ALA A 105 -10.23 -0.67 -6.45
N VAL A 106 -9.21 -1.15 -5.72
CA VAL A 106 -8.15 -2.01 -6.27
C VAL A 106 -8.02 -3.36 -5.54
N TYR A 107 -8.58 -3.48 -4.34
CA TYR A 107 -8.52 -4.66 -3.50
C TYR A 107 -9.92 -5.09 -3.03
N GLU A 108 -10.23 -6.37 -3.15
CA GLU A 108 -11.47 -6.93 -2.64
C GLU A 108 -11.23 -7.66 -1.32
N TRP A 109 -11.63 -7.02 -0.22
CA TRP A 109 -11.42 -7.53 1.13
C TRP A 109 -12.18 -8.82 1.42
N LYS A 110 -13.40 -8.98 0.88
CA LYS A 110 -14.22 -10.18 1.11
C LYS A 110 -13.56 -11.45 0.57
N SER A 111 -12.99 -11.36 -0.63
CA SER A 111 -12.29 -12.47 -1.29
C SER A 111 -10.80 -12.49 -0.99
N ASN A 112 -10.29 -11.49 -0.28
CA ASN A 112 -8.88 -11.23 0.03
C ASN A 112 -8.01 -11.24 -1.23
N LYS A 113 -8.43 -10.55 -2.29
CA LYS A 113 -7.75 -10.56 -3.59
C LYS A 113 -7.57 -9.17 -4.16
N TRP A 114 -6.45 -8.98 -4.85
CA TRP A 114 -6.33 -7.86 -5.78
C TRP A 114 -7.33 -8.03 -6.91
N ARG A 115 -7.94 -6.93 -7.34
CA ARG A 115 -8.74 -6.91 -8.57
C ARG A 115 -7.84 -7.24 -9.77
N PRO A 116 -8.41 -7.72 -10.89
CA PRO A 116 -7.65 -7.95 -12.12
C PRO A 116 -6.87 -6.70 -12.55
N ALA A 117 -5.66 -6.90 -13.10
CA ALA A 117 -4.79 -5.79 -13.50
C ALA A 117 -5.48 -4.80 -14.46
N ALA A 118 -6.29 -5.30 -15.38
CA ALA A 118 -7.07 -4.47 -16.31
C ALA A 118 -8.13 -3.60 -15.60
N GLU A 119 -8.75 -4.11 -14.53
CA GLU A 119 -9.69 -3.32 -13.73
C GLU A 119 -8.97 -2.23 -12.94
N ILE A 120 -7.83 -2.57 -12.32
CA ILE A 120 -7.01 -1.60 -11.58
C ILE A 120 -6.52 -0.49 -12.52
N GLU A 121 -6.03 -0.85 -13.71
CA GLU A 121 -5.59 0.13 -14.71
C GLU A 121 -6.73 1.05 -15.16
N ARG A 122 -7.93 0.50 -15.35
CA ARG A 122 -9.13 1.29 -15.66
C ARG A 122 -9.46 2.25 -14.52
N THR A 123 -9.46 1.79 -13.27
CA THR A 123 -9.71 2.63 -12.09
C THR A 123 -8.75 3.81 -12.03
N PHE A 124 -7.45 3.59 -12.26
CA PHE A 124 -6.46 4.67 -12.28
C PHE A 124 -6.70 5.67 -13.41
N LYS A 125 -7.04 5.18 -14.61
CA LYS A 125 -7.34 6.03 -15.76
C LYS A 125 -8.60 6.88 -15.54
N GLU A 126 -9.66 6.28 -15.00
CA GLU A 126 -10.92 6.97 -14.69
C GLU A 126 -10.75 8.04 -13.60
N ALA A 127 -9.83 7.81 -12.64
CA ALA A 127 -9.47 8.78 -11.62
C ALA A 127 -8.61 9.95 -12.16
N GLY A 128 -8.09 9.85 -13.38
CA GLY A 128 -7.23 10.87 -13.99
C GLY A 128 -5.74 10.71 -13.66
N LEU A 129 -5.32 9.57 -13.11
CA LEU A 129 -3.92 9.33 -12.76
C LEU A 129 -3.04 9.25 -14.02
N SER A 130 -2.02 10.09 -14.10
CA SER A 130 -1.07 10.09 -15.21
C SER A 130 0.01 9.01 -15.02
N LYS A 131 0.49 8.43 -16.13
CA LYS A 131 1.68 7.57 -16.12
C LYS A 131 2.98 8.36 -16.27
N ASP A 132 2.89 9.66 -16.58
CA ASP A 132 4.03 10.51 -16.90
C ASP A 132 4.60 11.24 -15.68
N LYS A 133 3.88 11.20 -14.54
CA LYS A 133 4.30 11.81 -13.28
C LYS A 133 4.54 10.74 -12.22
N PRO A 134 5.51 10.93 -11.31
CA PRO A 134 5.63 10.06 -10.15
C PRO A 134 4.43 10.25 -9.22
N VAL A 135 4.06 9.19 -8.50
CA VAL A 135 2.84 9.14 -7.68
C VAL A 135 3.20 9.14 -6.20
N VAL A 136 2.53 10.00 -5.45
CA VAL A 136 2.58 10.06 -3.99
C VAL A 136 1.28 9.47 -3.45
N ARG A 137 1.37 8.53 -2.51
CA ARG A 137 0.19 7.90 -1.90
C ARG A 137 0.01 8.32 -0.45
N ILE A 138 -1.18 8.81 -0.12
CA ILE A 138 -1.61 9.19 1.23
C ILE A 138 -2.61 8.15 1.78
N LEU A 139 -2.55 7.90 3.09
CA LEU A 139 -3.37 6.95 3.84
C LEU A 139 -3.66 7.55 5.22
N SER A 140 -4.83 7.28 5.81
CA SER A 140 -5.26 7.87 7.09
C SER A 140 -4.33 7.55 8.26
N ASN A 141 -3.58 6.44 8.25
CA ASN A 141 -2.56 6.12 9.23
C ASN A 141 -1.63 5.00 8.74
N PHE A 142 -0.30 5.20 8.80
CA PHE A 142 0.65 4.07 8.84
C PHE A 142 0.57 3.42 10.23
N ARG A 143 -0.42 2.55 10.46
CA ARG A 143 -0.42 1.70 11.65
C ARG A 143 0.61 0.59 11.46
N ILE A 144 1.83 0.81 11.95
CA ILE A 144 2.68 -0.30 12.38
C ILE A 144 2.19 -0.63 13.79
N SER A 145 1.23 -1.54 13.90
CA SER A 145 1.02 -2.24 15.17
C SER A 145 2.26 -3.10 15.41
N ALA A 146 2.95 -2.82 16.52
CA ALA A 146 4.00 -3.69 17.04
C ALA A 146 3.48 -5.10 17.30
#